data_AF-A0A924V916-F1
#
_entry.id   AF-A0A924V916-F1
#
_cell.length_a   1.000
_cell.length_b   1.000
_cell.length_c   1.000
_cell.angle_alpha   90.00
_cell.angle_beta   90.00
_cell.angle_gamma   90.00
#
_symmetry.space_group_name_H-M   'P 1'
#
loop_
_entity.id
_entity.type
_entity.pdbx_description
1 polymer ?
#
loop_
_entity_poly.entity_id
_entity_poly.type
_entity_poly.pdbx_seq_one_letter_code
_entity_poly.pdbx_strand_id
1 'polypeptide(L)'
;MLTKYRAYKSESESCIMVTKAGKEDELRQQNIFAEDNILLWEIDADTYEEMMAIHNLRCGFGPYNPMGEPENCPKCAAYFYPQGSGDCWRCGKIC
;
A
#
# COMPACT_ATOMS: atom_id res chain seq x y z
N MET A 1 5.33 -11.19 -7.75
CA MET A 1 6.59 -11.23 -6.95
C MET A 1 6.32 -10.26 -5.83
N LEU A 2 6.32 -10.73 -4.59
CA LEU A 2 5.85 -9.90 -3.49
C LEU A 2 6.69 -8.64 -3.35
N THR A 3 6.01 -7.50 -3.27
CA THR A 3 6.64 -6.22 -2.94
C THR A 3 6.61 -6.06 -1.43
N LYS A 4 7.77 -5.74 -0.85
CA LYS A 4 7.88 -5.43 0.56
C LYS A 4 7.57 -3.96 0.81
N TYR A 5 6.65 -3.71 1.74
CA TYR A 5 6.27 -2.39 2.24
C TYR A 5 6.60 -2.27 3.72
N ARG A 6 6.80 -1.04 4.17
CA ARG A 6 7.11 -0.68 5.55
C ARG A 6 6.22 0.45 6.02
N ALA A 7 5.65 0.28 7.20
CA ALA A 7 4.83 1.28 7.85
C ALA A 7 5.58 1.94 9.01
N TYR A 8 5.48 3.25 9.10
CA TYR A 8 6.19 4.08 10.05
C TYR A 8 5.25 4.99 10.81
N LYS A 9 5.61 5.31 12.04
CA LYS A 9 4.93 6.31 12.85
C LYS A 9 5.96 7.27 13.42
N SER A 10 5.70 8.56 13.20
CA SER A 10 6.39 9.66 13.86
C SER A 10 5.69 9.94 15.18
N GLU A 11 6.42 10.44 16.17
CA GLU A 11 5.82 10.97 17.40
C GLU A 11 5.21 12.36 17.15
N SER A 12 5.78 13.10 16.19
CA SER A 12 5.33 14.44 15.80
C SER A 12 4.10 14.44 14.89
N GLU A 13 3.79 13.33 14.23
CA GLU A 13 2.65 13.19 13.31
C GLU A 13 1.59 12.22 13.83
N SER A 14 0.33 12.49 13.52
CA SER A 14 -0.79 11.64 13.91
C SER A 14 -1.05 10.48 12.94
N CYS A 15 -0.45 10.50 11.75
CA CYS A 15 -0.66 9.51 10.71
C CYS A 15 0.42 8.41 10.72
N ILE A 16 0.04 7.24 10.19
CA ILE A 16 0.98 6.16 9.91
C ILE A 16 1.30 6.21 8.42
N MET A 17 2.57 6.37 8.08
CA MET A 17 3.06 6.43 6.72
C MET A 17 3.41 5.04 6.23
N VAL A 18 3.06 4.69 4.99
CA VAL A 18 3.46 3.41 4.37
C VAL A 18 4.19 3.67 3.07
N THR A 19 5.32 2.98 2.87
CA THR A 19 6.12 3.09 1.66
C THR A 19 6.71 1.74 1.25
N LYS A 20 7.17 1.64 0.00
CA LYS A 20 7.96 0.47 -0.45
C LYS A 20 9.29 0.46 0.29
N ALA A 21 9.76 -0.73 0.68
CA ALA A 21 11.07 -0.87 1.30
C ALA A 21 12.18 -0.38 0.36
N GLY A 22 13.12 0.40 0.89
CA GLY A 22 14.21 1.02 0.13
C GLY A 22 13.90 2.41 -0.44
N LYS A 23 12.72 2.97 -0.17
CA LYS A 23 12.34 4.34 -0.57
C LYS A 23 12.47 5.38 0.55
N GLU A 24 12.95 4.98 1.72
CA GLU A 24 13.00 5.81 2.93
C GLU A 24 13.92 7.04 2.73
N ASP A 25 15.11 6.85 2.17
CA ASP A 25 16.07 7.95 1.98
C ASP A 25 15.59 8.97 0.95
N GLU A 26 14.92 8.52 -0.11
CA GLU A 26 14.29 9.38 -1.10
C GLU A 26 13.19 10.25 -0.45
N LEU A 27 12.35 9.65 0.39
CA LEU A 27 11.28 10.36 1.10
C LEU A 27 11.82 11.33 2.16
N ARG A 28 12.95 11.01 2.81
CA ARG A 28 13.66 11.94 3.72
C ARG A 28 14.18 13.15 2.96
N GLN A 29 14.80 12.95 1.80
CA GLN A 29 15.30 14.05 0.95
C GLN A 29 14.16 14.98 0.46
N GLN A 30 12.94 14.45 0.35
CA GLN A 30 11.75 15.20 -0.02
C GLN A 30 11.03 15.86 1.19
N ASN A 31 11.58 15.72 2.41
CA ASN A 31 10.94 16.15 3.66
C ASN A 31 9.55 15.54 3.89
N ILE A 32 9.27 14.38 3.31
CA ILE A 32 8.03 13.61 3.54
C ILE A 32 8.18 12.68 4.75
N PHE A 33 9.43 12.31 5.06
CA PHE A 33 9.74 11.36 6.11
C PHE A 33 10.44 12.05 7.28
N ALA A 34 9.74 12.19 8.40
CA ALA A 34 10.29 12.75 9.62
C ALA A 34 11.47 11.92 10.16
N GLU A 35 12.41 12.59 10.84
CA GLU A 35 13.60 11.94 11.42
C GLU A 35 13.26 10.99 12.56
N ASP A 36 12.15 11.23 13.26
CA ASP A 36 11.66 10.44 14.39
C ASP A 36 10.75 9.27 13.97
N ASN A 37 10.67 8.96 12.67
CA ASN A 37 9.85 7.85 12.18
C ASN A 37 10.37 6.50 12.68
N ILE A 38 9.53 5.80 13.46
CA ILE A 38 9.80 4.46 13.98
C ILE A 38 9.10 3.43 13.07
N LEU A 39 9.83 2.39 12.65
CA LEU A 39 9.25 1.28 11.91
C LEU A 39 8.27 0.51 12.80
N LEU A 40 7.01 0.45 12.41
CA LEU A 40 5.98 -0.32 13.10
C LEU A 40 5.90 -1.75 12.59
N TRP A 41 5.84 -1.92 11.26
CA TRP A 41 5.70 -3.24 10.66
C TRP A 41 6.12 -3.31 9.20
N GLU A 42 6.45 -4.53 8.75
CA GLU A 42 6.63 -4.87 7.34
C GLU A 42 5.38 -5.61 6.80
N ILE A 43 5.08 -5.40 5.52
CA ILE A 43 3.98 -6.04 4.78
C ILE A 43 4.54 -6.53 3.45
N ASP A 44 4.44 -7.84 3.18
CA ASP A 44 4.67 -8.39 1.85
C ASP A 44 3.32 -8.53 1.15
N ALA A 45 3.17 -7.91 -0.02
CA ALA A 45 1.93 -7.92 -0.79
C ALA A 45 2.22 -7.95 -2.30
N ASP A 46 1.33 -8.57 -3.07
CA ASP A 46 1.46 -8.66 -4.53
C ASP A 46 0.82 -7.44 -5.22
N THR A 47 -0.17 -6.79 -4.58
CA THR A 47 -0.77 -5.54 -5.08
C THR A 47 -0.79 -4.43 -4.03
N TYR A 48 -0.95 -3.18 -4.49
CA TYR A 48 -1.10 -2.04 -3.60
C TYR A 48 -2.38 -2.11 -2.77
N GLU A 49 -3.51 -2.58 -3.33
CA GLU A 49 -4.77 -2.76 -2.60
C GLU A 49 -4.64 -3.80 -1.50
N GLU A 50 -3.92 -4.90 -1.75
CA GLU A 50 -3.67 -5.92 -0.74
C GLU A 50 -2.86 -5.31 0.42
N MET A 51 -1.80 -4.56 0.11
CA MET A 51 -1.02 -3.83 1.10
C MET A 51 -1.89 -2.88 1.92
N MET A 52 -2.74 -2.08 1.26
CA MET A 52 -3.61 -1.11 1.93
C MET A 52 -4.68 -1.78 2.78
N ALA A 53 -5.22 -2.93 2.34
CA ALA A 53 -6.15 -3.73 3.12
C ALA A 53 -5.49 -4.21 4.42
N ILE A 54 -4.27 -4.75 4.36
CA ILE A 54 -3.51 -5.18 5.54
C ILE A 54 -3.20 -3.99 6.45
N HIS A 55 -2.77 -2.85 5.87
CA HIS A 55 -2.49 -1.64 6.63
C HIS A 55 -3.73 -1.15 7.39
N ASN A 56 -4.89 -1.03 6.73
CA ASN A 56 -6.13 -0.60 7.36
C ASN A 56 -6.51 -1.50 8.54
N LEU A 57 -6.43 -2.82 8.37
CA LEU A 57 -6.73 -3.79 9.42
C LEU A 57 -5.79 -3.61 10.63
N ARG A 58 -4.48 -3.40 10.40
CA ARG A 58 -3.51 -3.15 11.48
C ARG A 58 -3.72 -1.83 12.21
N CYS A 59 -4.21 -0.81 11.51
CA CYS A 59 -4.56 0.49 12.11
C CYS A 59 -5.89 0.44 12.88
N GLY A 60 -6.62 -0.68 12.87
CA GLY A 60 -7.96 -0.77 13.46
C GLY A 60 -9.02 -0.01 12.65
N PHE A 61 -8.75 0.28 11.38
CA PHE A 61 -9.71 0.90 10.47
C PHE A 61 -10.66 -0.15 9.89
N GLY A 62 -11.71 0.33 9.22
CA GLY A 62 -12.58 -0.52 8.42
C GLY A 62 -11.87 -1.09 7.18
N PRO A 63 -12.54 -1.99 6.44
CA PRO A 63 -12.03 -2.53 5.19
C PRO A 63 -11.52 -1.42 4.26
N TYR A 64 -10.35 -1.63 3.66
CA TYR A 64 -9.84 -0.68 2.67
C TYR A 64 -10.79 -0.62 1.48
N ASN A 65 -11.14 0.60 1.07
CA ASN A 65 -11.97 0.86 -0.09
C ASN A 65 -11.06 1.43 -1.20
N PRO A 66 -10.73 0.65 -2.25
CA PRO A 66 -9.90 1.12 -3.34
C PRO A 66 -10.52 2.29 -4.09
N MET A 67 -9.69 3.05 -4.82
CA MET A 67 -10.16 4.15 -5.63
C MET A 67 -10.87 3.62 -6.90
N GLY A 68 -12.04 4.19 -7.18
CA GLY A 68 -12.82 3.87 -8.38
C GLY A 68 -13.75 2.66 -8.23
N GLU A 69 -14.22 2.16 -9.36
CA GLU A 69 -15.19 1.07 -9.42
C GLU A 69 -14.48 -0.25 -9.76
N PRO A 70 -14.92 -1.39 -9.20
CA PRO A 70 -14.36 -2.69 -9.55
C PRO A 70 -14.74 -3.07 -10.99
N GLU A 71 -13.78 -3.55 -11.75
CA GLU A 71 -13.96 -4.12 -13.09
C GLU A 71 -13.48 -5.58 -13.13
N ASN A 72 -13.89 -6.33 -14.15
CA ASN A 72 -13.44 -7.71 -14.33
C ASN A 72 -12.10 -7.75 -15.08
N CYS A 73 -11.12 -8.48 -14.54
CA CYS A 73 -9.84 -8.69 -15.19
C CYS A 73 -10.03 -9.40 -16.55
N PRO A 74 -9.47 -8.89 -17.66
CA PRO A 74 -9.66 -9.48 -18.99
C PRO A 74 -8.98 -10.85 -19.15
N LYS A 75 -8.07 -11.22 -18.24
CA LYS A 75 -7.33 -12.50 -18.28
C LYS A 75 -7.97 -13.60 -17.44
N CYS A 76 -8.64 -13.26 -16.34
CA CYS A 76 -9.14 -14.26 -15.38
C CYS A 76 -10.54 -13.99 -14.80
N ALA A 77 -11.20 -12.92 -15.23
CA ALA A 77 -12.51 -12.46 -14.76
C ALA A 77 -12.62 -12.14 -13.24
N ALA A 78 -11.53 -12.18 -12.49
CA ALA A 78 -11.53 -11.70 -11.11
C ALA A 78 -11.69 -10.18 -11.05
N TYR A 79 -12.35 -9.67 -10.01
CA TYR A 79 -12.44 -8.23 -9.78
C TYR A 79 -11.07 -7.60 -9.52
N PHE A 80 -10.85 -6.44 -10.12
CA PHE A 80 -9.70 -5.56 -9.87
C PHE A 80 -10.14 -4.09 -10.00
N TYR A 81 -9.27 -3.16 -9.60
CA TYR A 81 -9.59 -1.74 -9.56
C TYR A 81 -8.68 -0.96 -10.53
N PRO A 82 -9.14 -0.67 -11.77
CA PRO A 82 -8.31 -0.04 -12.78
C PRO A 82 -7.92 1.40 -12.45
N GLN A 83 -8.77 2.14 -11.72
CA GLN A 83 -8.46 3.50 -11.25
C GLN A 83 -7.64 3.50 -9.95
N GLY A 84 -7.48 2.35 -9.30
CA GLY A 84 -6.57 2.14 -8.18
C GLY A 84 -5.17 1.76 -8.67
N SER A 85 -4.69 0.59 -8.27
CA SER A 85 -3.39 0.05 -8.71
C SER A 85 -3.35 -0.36 -10.17
N GLY A 86 -4.51 -0.69 -10.76
CA GLY A 86 -4.57 -1.38 -12.05
C GLY A 86 -4.04 -2.82 -12.01
N ASP A 87 -3.85 -3.40 -10.81
CA ASP A 87 -3.34 -4.74 -10.60
C ASP A 87 -4.47 -5.72 -10.28
N CYS A 88 -4.51 -6.83 -11.02
CA CYS A 88 -5.33 -7.97 -10.65
C CYS A 88 -4.56 -8.84 -9.66
N TRP A 89 -5.15 -9.16 -8.51
CA TRP A 89 -4.53 -10.01 -7.48
C TRP A 89 -4.06 -11.38 -8.00
N ARG A 90 -4.63 -11.85 -9.11
CA ARG A 90 -4.27 -13.14 -9.74
C ARG A 90 -3.29 -13.02 -10.90
N CYS A 91 -3.41 -11.94 -11.69
CA CYS A 91 -2.71 -11.79 -12.96
C CYS A 91 -1.60 -10.73 -12.93
N GLY A 92 -1.45 -10.00 -11.83
CA GLY A 92 -0.59 -8.83 -11.71
C GLY A 92 -1.10 -7.64 -12.53
N LYS A 93 -0.18 -6.84 -13.05
CA LYS A 93 -0.45 -5.59 -13.77
C LYS A 93 -1.36 -5.80 -14.99
N ILE A 94 -2.45 -5.02 -15.04
CA ILE A 94 -3.39 -4.97 -16.17
C ILE A 94 -3.35 -3.61 -16.86
N CYS A 95 -3.42 -2.50 -16.11
CA CYS A 95 -3.51 -1.12 -16.61
C CYS A 95 -2.34 -0.27 -16.15
#